data_AF-A0AA97F675-F1
#
_entry.id   AF-A0AA97F675-F1
#
_cell.length_a   1.000
_cell.length_b   1.000
_cell.length_c   1.000
_cell.angle_alpha   90.00
_cell.angle_beta   90.00
_cell.angle_gamma   90.00
#
_symmetry.space_group_name_H-M   'P 1'
#
loop_
_entity.id
_entity.type
_entity.pdbx_description
1 polymer ?
#
loop_
_entity_poly.entity_id
_entity_poly.type
_entity_poly.pdbx_seq_one_letter_code
_entity_poly.pdbx_strand_id
1 'polypeptide(L)'
;MTRKISGIAAVSSLFLVTASLALAGPAMAQSASNKAKIAHKNFVAADASKDGALSTSEFKKFIDMSASAGLGQAPTIKRMGAYSYAYSRVDKNGDGKVTWNELRTAAAK
;
A
#
# COMPACT_ATOMS: atom_id res chain seq x y z
N MET A 1 -74.22 5.14 26.93
CA MET A 1 -74.58 4.74 25.55
C MET A 1 -73.35 4.94 24.67
N THR A 2 -72.59 3.88 24.35
CA THR A 2 -72.64 3.06 23.11
C THR A 2 -71.52 3.43 22.12
N ARG A 3 -70.57 2.49 22.06
CA ARG A 3 -69.38 2.37 21.20
C ARG A 3 -69.71 2.43 19.71
N LYS A 4 -68.80 2.95 18.85
CA LYS A 4 -68.41 2.33 17.56
C LYS A 4 -66.96 2.72 17.13
N ILE A 5 -66.03 1.77 17.11
CA ILE A 5 -65.35 1.09 15.96
C ILE A 5 -64.27 1.95 15.25
N SER A 6 -63.00 1.55 15.36
CA SER A 6 -62.19 1.04 14.23
C SER A 6 -60.75 0.79 14.67
N GLY A 7 -60.31 -0.45 14.48
CA GLY A 7 -58.98 -0.91 14.87
C GLY A 7 -57.88 -0.27 14.04
N ILE A 8 -56.82 0.15 14.73
CA ILE A 8 -55.52 0.45 14.12
C ILE A 8 -54.63 -0.74 14.49
N ALA A 9 -54.48 -1.65 13.53
CA ALA A 9 -53.37 -2.59 13.52
C ALA A 9 -52.13 -1.84 13.01
N ALA A 10 -51.23 -1.47 13.93
CA ALA A 10 -49.87 -1.05 13.63
C ALA A 10 -49.12 -1.13 14.99
N VAL A 11 -47.94 -1.71 15.15
CA VAL A 11 -46.85 -1.91 14.22
C VAL A 11 -46.03 -3.09 14.76
N SER A 12 -46.01 -4.23 14.07
CA SER A 12 -44.97 -5.24 14.30
C SER A 12 -43.75 -4.85 13.49
N SER A 13 -42.98 -3.89 14.00
CA SER A 13 -41.65 -3.59 13.47
C SER A 13 -40.65 -4.60 14.01
N LEU A 14 -40.64 -5.80 13.41
CA LEU A 14 -39.50 -6.71 13.48
C LEU A 14 -38.67 -6.52 12.21
N PHE A 15 -37.89 -5.44 12.19
CA PHE A 15 -36.77 -5.36 11.23
C PHE A 15 -35.71 -6.32 11.73
N LEU A 16 -35.67 -7.52 11.16
CA LEU A 16 -34.56 -8.45 11.29
C LEU A 16 -33.33 -7.82 10.64
N VAL A 17 -32.52 -7.17 11.48
CA VAL A 17 -31.15 -6.76 11.16
C VAL A 17 -30.29 -8.03 11.13
N THR A 18 -30.12 -8.66 9.96
CA THR A 18 -28.99 -9.58 9.74
C THR A 18 -28.67 -9.68 8.25
N ALA A 19 -27.92 -8.70 7.72
CA ALA A 19 -26.95 -8.93 6.65
C ALA A 19 -26.13 -7.65 6.41
N SER A 20 -25.44 -7.16 7.43
CA SER A 20 -24.28 -6.31 7.18
C SER A 20 -23.14 -7.21 6.72
N LEU A 21 -23.25 -7.74 5.50
CA LEU A 21 -22.08 -8.24 4.78
C LEU A 21 -21.22 -7.00 4.54
N ALA A 22 -20.26 -6.80 5.43
CA ALA A 22 -19.25 -5.78 5.29
C ALA A 22 -18.45 -6.11 4.02
N LEU A 23 -18.94 -5.65 2.87
CA LEU A 23 -18.13 -5.39 1.70
C LEU A 23 -17.18 -4.25 2.10
N ALA A 24 -16.08 -4.62 2.75
CA ALA A 24 -14.90 -3.79 2.82
C ALA A 24 -14.48 -3.53 1.36
N GLY A 25 -14.98 -2.43 0.79
CA GLY A 25 -14.82 -2.09 -0.61
C GLY A 25 -13.36 -1.87 -1.02
N PRO A 26 -13.07 -1.84 -2.33
CA PRO A 26 -11.72 -1.90 -2.93
C PRO A 26 -10.80 -0.69 -2.68
N ALA A 27 -11.13 0.22 -1.76
CA ALA A 27 -10.34 1.42 -1.48
C ALA A 27 -8.90 1.10 -1.05
N MET A 28 -8.70 -0.02 -0.32
CA MET A 28 -7.36 -0.47 0.10
C MET A 28 -6.56 -1.08 -1.07
N ALA A 29 -7.22 -1.80 -1.99
CA ALA A 29 -6.58 -2.41 -3.16
C ALA A 29 -6.12 -1.35 -4.19
N GLN A 30 -6.94 -0.32 -4.42
CA GLN A 30 -6.61 0.74 -5.37
C GLN A 30 -5.40 1.56 -4.91
N SER A 31 -5.33 1.89 -3.62
CA SER A 31 -4.24 2.67 -3.03
C SER A 31 -2.91 1.93 -3.06
N ALA A 32 -2.92 0.61 -2.78
CA ALA A 32 -1.73 -0.24 -2.92
C ALA A 32 -1.26 -0.32 -4.38
N SER A 33 -2.19 -0.46 -5.33
CA SER A 33 -1.85 -0.49 -6.77
C SER A 33 -1.22 0.81 -7.26
N ASN A 34 -1.68 1.96 -6.77
CA ASN A 34 -1.13 3.27 -7.15
C ASN A 34 0.27 3.48 -6.57
N LYS A 35 0.48 3.13 -5.29
CA LYS A 35 1.81 3.20 -4.67
C LYS A 35 2.81 2.27 -5.37
N ALA A 36 2.39 1.05 -5.72
CA ALA A 36 3.21 0.11 -6.48
C ALA A 36 3.61 0.65 -7.86
N LYS A 37 2.67 1.31 -8.57
CA LYS A 37 2.98 1.99 -9.84
C LYS A 37 3.99 3.12 -9.68
N ILE A 38 3.87 3.95 -8.63
CA ILE A 38 4.83 5.04 -8.37
C ILE A 38 6.20 4.46 -8.01
N ALA A 39 6.24 3.43 -7.15
CA ALA A 39 7.48 2.73 -6.81
C ALA A 39 8.16 2.17 -8.07
N HIS A 40 7.40 1.54 -8.98
CA HIS A 40 7.95 1.02 -10.22
C HIS A 40 8.46 2.13 -11.15
N LYS A 41 7.74 3.25 -11.26
CA LYS A 41 8.21 4.43 -12.00
C LYS A 41 9.52 4.98 -11.42
N ASN A 42 9.61 5.09 -10.09
CA ASN A 42 10.83 5.54 -9.41
C ASN A 42 11.98 4.56 -9.63
N PHE A 43 11.70 3.25 -9.65
CA PHE A 43 12.70 2.23 -9.94
C PHE A 43 13.28 2.42 -11.34
N VAL A 44 12.43 2.49 -12.36
CA VAL A 44 12.85 2.70 -13.76
C VAL A 44 13.57 4.04 -13.94
N ALA A 45 13.18 5.09 -13.22
CA ALA A 45 13.85 6.40 -13.26
C ALA A 45 15.20 6.42 -12.52
N ALA A 46 15.40 5.50 -11.57
CA ALA A 46 16.64 5.37 -10.82
C ALA A 46 17.67 4.48 -11.54
N ASP A 47 17.20 3.45 -12.24
CA ASP A 47 18.01 2.55 -13.08
C ASP A 47 18.54 3.29 -14.32
N ALA A 48 19.63 4.04 -14.13
CA ALA A 48 20.27 4.81 -15.16
C ALA A 48 21.10 3.92 -16.09
N SER A 49 21.64 2.84 -15.55
CA SER A 49 22.39 1.83 -16.29
C SER A 49 21.51 0.98 -17.22
N LYS A 50 20.19 0.90 -16.94
CA LYS A 50 19.19 0.10 -17.66
C LYS A 50 19.49 -1.39 -17.64
N ASP A 51 20.11 -1.86 -16.56
CA ASP A 51 20.43 -3.28 -16.38
C ASP A 51 19.32 -4.06 -15.66
N GLY A 52 18.23 -3.38 -15.28
CA GLY A 52 17.09 -3.98 -14.59
C GLY A 52 17.32 -4.17 -13.09
N ALA A 53 18.38 -3.58 -12.54
CA ALA A 53 18.67 -3.57 -11.12
C ALA A 53 19.19 -2.20 -10.67
N LEU A 54 19.25 -1.97 -9.36
CA LEU A 54 19.79 -0.74 -8.79
C LEU A 54 21.12 -1.05 -8.11
N SER A 55 22.17 -0.39 -8.57
CA SER A 55 23.40 -0.24 -7.78
C SER A 55 23.15 0.59 -6.52
N THR A 56 24.11 0.64 -5.59
CA THR A 56 23.97 1.44 -4.35
C THR A 56 23.66 2.92 -4.61
N SER A 57 24.27 3.52 -5.62
CA SER A 57 24.05 4.93 -6.00
C SER A 57 22.64 5.14 -6.58
N GLU A 58 22.19 4.24 -7.45
CA GLU A 58 20.86 4.28 -8.04
C GLU A 58 19.78 4.01 -6.99
N PHE A 59 20.03 3.07 -6.07
CA PHE A 59 19.16 2.80 -4.94
C PHE A 59 18.97 4.02 -4.04
N LYS A 60 20.04 4.78 -3.76
CA LYS A 60 19.90 6.04 -3.04
C LYS A 60 18.94 6.99 -3.75
N LYS A 61 19.07 7.16 -5.06
CA LYS A 61 18.17 7.99 -5.87
C LYS A 61 16.73 7.47 -5.83
N PHE A 62 16.55 6.15 -5.92
CA PHE A 62 15.25 5.50 -5.75
C PHE A 62 14.61 5.82 -4.39
N ILE A 63 15.36 5.73 -3.29
CA ILE A 63 14.88 6.09 -1.95
C ILE A 63 14.55 7.58 -1.87
N ASP A 64 15.35 8.47 -2.44
CA ASP A 64 15.09 9.91 -2.41
C ASP A 64 13.80 10.29 -3.16
N MET A 65 13.55 9.68 -4.33
CA MET A 65 12.30 9.85 -5.08
C MET A 65 11.10 9.22 -4.34
N SER A 66 11.30 8.03 -3.78
CA SER A 66 10.26 7.31 -3.03
C SER A 66 9.90 7.99 -1.72
N ALA A 67 10.86 8.64 -1.05
CA ALA A 67 10.63 9.47 0.13
C ALA A 67 9.76 10.69 -0.21
N SER A 68 10.05 11.34 -1.34
CA SER A 68 9.27 12.49 -1.83
C SER A 68 7.82 12.10 -2.17
N ALA A 69 7.60 10.86 -2.59
CA ALA A 69 6.28 10.29 -2.84
C ALA A 69 5.62 9.62 -1.61
N GLY A 70 6.25 9.66 -0.42
CA GLY A 70 5.71 9.05 0.80
C GLY A 70 5.54 7.53 0.72
N LEU A 71 6.45 6.84 0.02
CA LEU A 71 6.38 5.39 -0.19
C LEU A 71 7.09 4.63 0.93
N GLY A 72 6.35 3.77 1.62
CA GLY A 72 6.88 2.83 2.61
C GLY A 72 7.81 3.49 3.64
N GLN A 73 8.96 2.88 3.88
CA GLN A 73 9.97 3.40 4.81
C GLN A 73 10.95 4.40 4.18
N ALA A 74 10.81 4.75 2.90
CA ALA A 74 11.76 5.63 2.21
C ALA A 74 11.94 7.00 2.91
N PRO A 75 10.90 7.69 3.42
CA PRO A 75 11.08 8.92 4.19
C PRO A 75 11.92 8.73 5.45
N THR A 76 11.71 7.62 6.16
CA THR A 76 12.48 7.28 7.37
C THR A 76 13.92 6.95 7.02
N ILE A 77 14.17 6.16 5.97
CA ILE A 77 15.52 5.82 5.51
C ILE A 77 16.30 7.09 5.15
N LYS A 78 15.67 8.00 4.40
CA LYS A 78 16.25 9.30 4.04
C LYS A 78 16.56 10.15 5.27
N ARG A 79 15.61 10.29 6.19
CA ARG A 79 15.78 11.07 7.43
C ARG A 79 16.91 10.53 8.31
N MET A 80 17.05 9.20 8.40
CA MET A 80 18.06 8.54 9.21
C MET A 80 19.41 8.39 8.50
N GLY A 81 19.52 8.77 7.22
CA GLY A 81 20.72 8.51 6.42
C GLY A 81 21.01 7.01 6.22
N ALA A 82 20.03 6.13 6.42
CA ALA A 82 20.21 4.68 6.54
C ALA A 82 20.24 3.95 5.17
N TYR A 83 20.75 4.60 4.13
CA TYR A 83 20.70 4.08 2.76
C TYR A 83 21.42 2.73 2.61
N SER A 84 22.65 2.63 3.09
CA SER A 84 23.44 1.38 3.00
C SER A 84 22.83 0.25 3.83
N TYR A 85 22.23 0.58 4.97
CA TYR A 85 21.50 -0.40 5.78
C TYR A 85 20.25 -0.88 5.05
N ALA A 86 19.45 0.02 4.47
CA ALA A 86 18.30 -0.38 3.68
C ALA A 86 18.70 -1.21 2.45
N TYR A 87 19.79 -0.83 1.78
CA TYR A 87 20.35 -1.56 0.63
C TYR A 87 20.66 -3.01 0.99
N SER A 88 21.48 -3.23 2.03
CA SER A 88 21.88 -4.57 2.47
C SER A 88 20.73 -5.42 3.01
N ARG A 89 19.63 -4.78 3.41
CA ARG A 89 18.42 -5.50 3.84
C ARG A 89 17.58 -5.98 2.66
N VAL A 90 17.61 -5.25 1.55
CA VAL A 90 16.85 -5.56 0.33
C VAL A 90 17.62 -6.50 -0.60
N ASP A 91 18.91 -6.27 -0.81
CA ASP A 91 19.83 -7.17 -1.53
C ASP A 91 19.96 -8.48 -0.75
N LYS A 92 19.15 -9.49 -1.12
CA LYS A 92 19.04 -10.74 -0.36
C LYS A 92 19.98 -11.80 -0.86
N ASN A 93 20.25 -11.81 -2.16
CA ASN A 93 21.19 -12.72 -2.78
C ASN A 93 22.65 -12.26 -2.60
N GLY A 94 22.88 -11.01 -2.20
CA GLY A 94 24.20 -10.46 -1.91
C GLY A 94 25.03 -10.22 -3.16
N ASP A 95 24.38 -10.03 -4.32
CA ASP A 95 25.08 -9.81 -5.59
C ASP A 95 25.53 -8.35 -5.79
N GLY A 96 25.23 -7.49 -4.80
CA GLY A 96 25.58 -6.08 -4.84
C GLY A 96 24.69 -5.28 -5.76
N LYS A 97 23.49 -5.78 -6.12
CA LYS A 97 22.45 -5.10 -6.88
C LYS A 97 21.09 -5.35 -6.21
N VAL A 98 20.13 -4.46 -6.48
CA VAL A 98 18.76 -4.61 -6.00
C VAL A 98 17.80 -4.68 -7.17
N THR A 99 17.21 -5.85 -7.39
CA THR A 99 16.22 -6.06 -8.45
C THR A 99 14.83 -5.58 -8.04
N TRP A 100 13.95 -5.38 -9.03
CA TRP A 100 12.54 -5.05 -8.75
C TRP A 100 11.84 -6.13 -7.90
N ASN A 101 12.18 -7.40 -8.11
CA ASN A 101 11.56 -8.50 -7.37
C ASN A 101 11.94 -8.48 -5.88
N GLU A 102 13.19 -8.16 -5.58
CA GLU A 102 13.66 -8.02 -4.20
C GLU A 102 13.00 -6.85 -3.47
N LEU A 103 12.85 -5.71 -4.14
CA LEU A 103 12.10 -4.56 -3.59
C LEU A 103 10.66 -4.92 -3.26
N ARG A 104 9.96 -5.60 -4.17
CA ARG A 104 8.58 -6.04 -3.92
C ARG A 104 8.49 -7.03 -2.76
N THR A 105 9.44 -7.95 -2.68
CA THR A 105 9.52 -8.92 -1.59
C THR A 105 9.81 -8.23 -0.25
N ALA A 106 10.67 -7.22 -0.24
CA ALA A 106 10.96 -6.42 0.94
C ALA A 106 9.78 -5.55 1.39
N ALA A 107 8.99 -5.03 0.46
CA ALA A 107 7.81 -4.21 0.75
C ALA A 107 6.58 -5.03 1.21
N ALA A 108 6.59 -6.35 1.00
CA ALA A 108 5.53 -7.26 1.44
C ALA A 108 5.73 -7.78 2.88
N LYS A 109 6.86 -7.46 3.52
CA LYS A 109 7.18 -7.79 4.91
C LYS A 109 6.89 -6.62 5.84
#